data_AF-A6F4J8-F1
#
_entry.id   AF-A6F4J8-F1
#
_cell.length_a   1.000
_cell.length_b   1.000
_cell.length_c   1.000
_cell.angle_alpha   90.00
_cell.angle_beta   90.00
_cell.angle_gamma   90.00
#
_symmetry.space_group_name_H-M   'P 1'
#
loop_
_entity.id
_entity.type
_entity.pdbx_description
1 polymer ?
#
loop_
_entity_poly.entity_id
_entity_poly.type
_entity_poly.pdbx_seq_one_letter_code
_entity_poly.pdbx_strand_id
1 'polypeptide(L)'
;MVQRADINSVLSEIRNMRSQMMENQRVEQDNNIRGRMDGPSKVQETSDTPKFSDMLSQAVGSVNELQQTSGEMKTAYEMGDPNMDISRVMIASEKASISFEALTQVRNRVVKAYEDIMNMPV
;
A
#
# COMPACT_ATOMS: atom_id res chain seq x y z
N MET A 1 60.36 17.57 -48.43
CA MET A 1 59.51 16.83 -49.39
C MET A 1 60.13 15.45 -49.56
N VAL A 2 59.56 14.30 -49.22
CA VAL A 2 58.20 13.91 -48.79
C VAL A 2 58.34 12.64 -47.94
N GLN A 3 57.57 12.53 -46.85
CA GLN A 3 57.46 11.33 -46.00
C GLN A 3 57.19 10.07 -46.82
N ARG A 4 58.05 9.05 -46.69
CA ARG A 4 57.79 7.67 -47.14
C ARG A 4 57.67 6.68 -45.97
N ALA A 5 57.46 7.19 -44.75
CA ALA A 5 57.52 6.42 -43.51
C ALA A 5 56.14 6.05 -42.92
N ASP A 6 55.04 6.18 -43.68
CA ASP A 6 53.69 6.08 -43.11
C ASP A 6 52.86 4.88 -43.59
N ILE A 7 53.36 4.03 -44.50
CA ILE A 7 52.56 2.88 -45.00
C ILE A 7 52.66 1.67 -44.05
N ASN A 8 53.84 1.45 -43.45
CA ASN A 8 54.04 0.32 -42.53
C ASN A 8 53.48 0.59 -41.12
N SER A 9 53.39 1.85 -40.70
CA SER A 9 52.78 2.26 -39.42
C SER A 9 51.26 2.10 -39.46
N VAL A 10 50.61 2.52 -40.54
CA VAL A 10 49.15 2.39 -40.73
C VAL A 10 48.72 0.90 -40.79
N LEU A 11 49.54 0.02 -41.37
CA LEU A 11 49.29 -1.44 -41.35
C LEU A 11 49.48 -2.09 -39.97
N SER A 12 50.23 -1.46 -39.07
CA SER A 12 50.33 -1.89 -37.67
C SER A 12 49.17 -1.34 -36.82
N GLU A 13 48.68 -0.15 -37.17
CA GLU A 13 47.56 0.51 -36.50
C GLU A 13 46.22 -0.17 -36.82
N ILE A 14 46.01 -0.64 -38.05
CA ILE A 14 44.83 -1.45 -38.41
C ILE A 14 44.83 -2.80 -37.67
N ARG A 15 46.01 -3.38 -37.39
CA ARG A 15 46.13 -4.61 -36.60
C ARG A 15 45.74 -4.39 -35.14
N ASN A 16 46.14 -3.26 -34.56
CA ASN A 16 45.79 -2.90 -33.18
C ASN A 16 44.34 -2.44 -33.03
N MET A 17 43.76 -1.85 -34.08
CA MET A 17 42.33 -1.47 -34.10
C MET A 17 41.43 -2.71 -34.24
N ARG A 18 41.81 -3.69 -35.07
CA ARG A 18 41.10 -4.98 -35.16
C ARG A 18 41.16 -5.79 -33.87
N SER A 19 42.23 -5.70 -33.08
CA SER A 19 42.28 -6.37 -31.77
C SER A 19 41.37 -5.71 -30.74
N GLN A 20 41.24 -4.37 -30.74
CA GLN A 20 40.28 -3.66 -29.89
C GLN A 20 38.82 -3.93 -30.27
N MET A 21 38.52 -4.14 -31.55
CA MET A 21 37.16 -4.48 -32.00
C MET A 21 36.75 -5.92 -31.66
N MET A 22 37.69 -6.87 -31.51
CA MET A 22 37.39 -8.23 -31.05
C MET A 22 37.24 -8.34 -29.52
N GLU A 23 37.75 -7.37 -28.76
CA GLU A 23 37.55 -7.28 -27.30
C GLU A 23 36.16 -6.72 -26.96
N ASN A 24 35.65 -5.79 -27.77
CA ASN A 24 34.30 -5.22 -27.61
C ASN A 24 33.15 -6.20 -27.94
N GLN A 25 33.41 -7.29 -28.67
CA GLN A 25 32.40 -8.35 -28.93
C GLN A 25 32.24 -9.35 -27.78
N ARG A 26 33.15 -9.38 -26.79
CA ARG A 26 33.02 -10.26 -25.61
C ARG A 26 32.27 -9.60 -24.45
N VAL A 27 32.03 -8.29 -24.51
CA VAL A 27 31.34 -7.51 -23.46
C VAL A 27 29.80 -7.59 -23.61
N GLU A 28 29.27 -8.01 -24.76
CA GLU A 28 27.83 -8.16 -24.96
C GLU A 28 27.24 -9.43 -24.32
N GLN A 29 28.06 -10.43 -23.97
CA GLN A 29 27.56 -11.68 -23.39
C GLN A 29 27.45 -11.66 -21.86
N ASP A 30 28.11 -10.71 -21.18
CA ASP A 30 28.07 -10.57 -19.71
C ASP A 30 26.97 -9.60 -19.21
N ASN A 31 26.41 -8.77 -20.10
CA ASN A 31 25.30 -7.87 -19.78
C ASN A 31 23.96 -8.60 -19.58
N ASN A 32 23.81 -9.83 -20.08
CA ASN A 32 22.57 -10.63 -19.89
C ASN A 32 22.47 -11.28 -18.51
N ILE A 33 23.56 -11.36 -17.73
CA ILE A 33 23.53 -11.91 -16.37
C ILE A 33 23.34 -10.80 -15.32
N ARG A 34 23.83 -9.58 -15.58
CA ARG A 34 23.66 -8.43 -14.67
C ARG A 34 22.30 -7.73 -14.78
N GLY A 35 21.56 -7.90 -15.87
CA GLY A 35 20.22 -7.32 -16.04
C GLY A 35 19.08 -8.01 -15.28
N ARG A 36 19.35 -9.07 -14.50
CA ARG A 36 18.33 -9.84 -13.75
C ARG A 36 18.29 -9.55 -12.24
N MET A 37 19.12 -8.65 -11.73
CA MET A 37 19.13 -8.23 -10.33
C MET A 37 19.27 -6.71 -10.21
N ASP A 38 18.26 -5.95 -10.66
CA ASP A 38 17.90 -4.62 -10.11
C ASP A 38 16.73 -3.97 -10.88
N GLY A 39 15.68 -4.73 -11.17
CA GLY A 39 14.39 -4.11 -11.47
C GLY A 39 13.71 -3.81 -10.13
N PRO A 40 13.14 -2.62 -9.89
CA PRO A 40 12.31 -2.42 -8.71
C PRO A 40 11.24 -3.50 -8.74
N SER A 41 11.33 -4.45 -7.80
CA SER A 41 10.30 -5.46 -7.60
C SER A 41 8.98 -4.72 -7.54
N LYS A 42 8.15 -4.88 -8.58
CA LYS A 42 6.75 -4.46 -8.52
C LYS A 42 6.21 -5.16 -7.29
N VAL A 43 5.97 -4.40 -6.23
CA VAL A 43 5.29 -4.86 -5.05
C VAL A 43 3.99 -5.46 -5.59
N GLN A 44 3.90 -6.78 -5.54
CA GLN A 44 2.69 -7.49 -5.88
C GLN A 44 1.68 -7.00 -4.86
N GLU A 45 0.80 -6.08 -5.26
CA GLU A 45 -0.26 -5.58 -4.39
C GLU A 45 -1.07 -6.80 -3.96
N THR A 46 -0.90 -7.18 -2.69
CA THR A 46 -1.72 -8.20 -2.06
C THR A 46 -3.13 -7.64 -1.96
N SER A 47 -3.94 -7.94 -2.97
CA SER A 47 -5.34 -7.56 -3.11
C SER A 47 -6.26 -8.17 -2.04
N ASP A 48 -5.71 -8.92 -1.08
CA ASP A 48 -6.46 -9.60 -0.01
C ASP A 48 -6.65 -8.76 1.25
N THR A 49 -6.15 -7.52 1.30
CA THR A 49 -6.51 -6.62 2.41
C THR A 49 -7.87 -6.00 2.11
N PRO A 50 -8.91 -6.20 2.95
CA PRO A 50 -10.19 -5.52 2.79
C PRO A 50 -9.94 -4.02 2.65
N LYS A 51 -10.61 -3.36 1.72
CA LYS A 51 -10.45 -1.92 1.55
C LYS A 51 -10.86 -1.25 2.85
N PHE A 52 -10.10 -0.24 3.27
CA PHE A 52 -10.40 0.53 4.47
C PHE A 52 -11.84 1.08 4.45
N SER A 53 -12.34 1.50 3.28
CA SER A 53 -13.73 1.94 3.09
C SER A 53 -14.75 0.88 3.49
N ASP A 54 -14.47 -0.38 3.20
CA ASP A 54 -15.36 -1.50 3.45
C ASP A 54 -15.38 -1.81 4.94
N MET A 55 -14.21 -1.81 5.59
CA MET A 55 -14.09 -1.94 7.05
C MET A 55 -14.77 -0.80 7.80
N LEU A 56 -14.62 0.45 7.32
CA LEU A 56 -15.27 1.61 7.92
C LEU A 56 -16.79 1.54 7.75
N SER A 57 -17.27 1.17 6.56
CA SER A 57 -18.70 1.00 6.30
C SER A 57 -19.30 -0.09 7.19
N GLN A 58 -18.60 -1.22 7.34
CA GLN A 58 -19.00 -2.29 8.24
C GLN A 58 -19.02 -1.83 9.70
N ALA A 59 -18.01 -1.10 10.16
CA ALA A 59 -17.96 -0.57 11.53
C ALA A 59 -19.12 0.40 11.83
N VAL A 60 -19.43 1.31 10.89
CA VAL A 60 -20.60 2.21 11.00
C VAL A 60 -21.89 1.40 11.07
N GLY A 61 -22.03 0.37 10.21
CA GLY A 61 -23.17 -0.53 10.22
C GLY A 61 -23.34 -1.26 11.56
N SER A 62 -22.25 -1.81 12.11
CA SER A 62 -22.27 -2.49 13.41
C SER A 62 -22.64 -1.55 14.57
N VAL A 63 -22.15 -0.30 14.57
CA VAL A 63 -22.55 0.68 15.59
C VAL A 63 -24.04 1.02 15.46
N ASN A 64 -24.56 1.15 14.25
CA ASN A 64 -25.99 1.39 14.02
C ASN A 64 -26.84 0.22 14.52
N GLU A 65 -26.45 -1.03 14.24
CA GLU A 65 -27.12 -2.22 14.79
C GLU A 65 -27.11 -2.24 16.31
N LEU A 66 -25.98 -1.93 16.94
CA LEU A 66 -25.87 -1.87 18.40
C LEU A 66 -26.81 -0.80 19.00
N GLN A 67 -26.90 0.37 18.36
CA GLN A 67 -27.81 1.43 18.79
C GLN A 67 -29.28 1.00 18.64
N GLN A 68 -29.64 0.40 17.50
CA GLN A 68 -31.02 -0.07 17.25
C GLN A 68 -31.40 -1.18 18.25
N THR A 69 -30.53 -2.15 18.45
CA THR A 69 -30.74 -3.27 19.37
C THR A 69 -30.89 -2.77 20.81
N SER A 70 -30.04 -1.82 21.24
CA SER A 70 -30.17 -1.15 22.55
C SER A 70 -31.51 -0.43 22.71
N GLY A 71 -31.96 0.29 21.68
CA GLY A 71 -33.24 0.98 21.65
C GLY A 71 -34.43 0.00 21.75
N GLU A 72 -34.42 -1.08 20.99
CA GLU A 72 -35.44 -2.12 21.01
C GLU A 72 -35.54 -2.79 22.39
N MET A 73 -34.39 -3.14 22.98
CA MET A 73 -34.35 -3.71 24.33
C MET A 73 -34.86 -2.74 25.39
N LYS A 74 -34.55 -1.44 25.26
CA LYS A 74 -35.08 -0.41 26.14
C LYS A 74 -36.60 -0.32 26.02
N THR A 75 -37.13 -0.26 24.80
CA THR A 75 -38.58 -0.21 24.57
C THR A 75 -39.28 -1.47 25.09
N ALA A 76 -38.73 -2.65 24.85
CA ALA A 76 -39.28 -3.91 25.38
C ALA A 76 -39.33 -3.92 26.91
N TYR A 77 -38.30 -3.41 27.57
CA TYR A 77 -38.27 -3.24 29.02
C TYR A 77 -39.31 -2.23 29.51
N GLU A 78 -39.43 -1.07 28.86
CA GLU A 78 -40.43 -0.05 29.18
C GLU A 78 -41.88 -0.55 29.00
N MET A 79 -42.10 -1.47 28.05
CA MET A 79 -43.38 -2.14 27.84
C MET A 79 -43.64 -3.28 28.84
N GLY A 80 -42.69 -3.60 29.72
CA GLY A 80 -42.84 -4.62 30.76
C GLY A 80 -42.68 -6.06 30.27
N ASP A 81 -41.90 -6.30 29.22
CA ASP A 81 -41.59 -7.66 28.75
C ASP A 81 -40.92 -8.48 29.89
N PRO A 82 -41.54 -9.58 30.37
CA PRO A 82 -41.01 -10.38 31.47
C PRO A 82 -39.71 -11.11 31.11
N ASN A 83 -39.34 -11.21 29.84
CA ASN A 83 -38.09 -11.81 29.39
C ASN A 83 -36.93 -10.80 29.31
N MET A 84 -37.20 -9.51 29.52
CA MET A 84 -36.21 -8.45 29.39
C MET A 84 -35.70 -7.99 30.76
N ASP A 85 -34.39 -8.15 30.98
CA ASP A 85 -33.71 -7.71 32.21
C ASP A 85 -33.09 -6.33 32.00
N ILE A 86 -33.29 -5.41 32.95
CA ILE A 86 -32.69 -4.06 32.93
C ILE A 86 -31.16 -4.12 32.76
N SER A 87 -30.51 -5.12 33.33
CA SER A 87 -29.06 -5.34 33.23
C SER A 87 -28.64 -5.56 31.78
N ARG A 88 -29.44 -6.30 30.99
CA ARG A 88 -29.17 -6.52 29.56
C ARG A 88 -29.33 -5.23 28.76
N VAL A 89 -30.36 -4.45 29.04
CA VAL A 89 -30.58 -3.13 28.41
C VAL A 89 -29.39 -2.21 28.70
N MET A 90 -28.94 -2.14 29.94
CA MET A 90 -27.80 -1.31 30.35
C MET A 90 -26.51 -1.76 29.66
N ILE A 91 -26.22 -3.07 29.63
CA ILE A 91 -25.04 -3.61 28.94
C ILE A 91 -25.07 -3.28 27.44
N ALA A 92 -26.24 -3.41 26.80
CA ALA A 92 -26.37 -3.11 25.38
C ALA A 92 -26.19 -1.62 25.09
N SER A 93 -26.73 -0.76 25.95
CA SER A 93 -26.57 0.70 25.86
C SER A 93 -25.11 1.11 26.02
N GLU A 94 -24.39 0.48 26.96
CA GLU A 94 -22.97 0.72 27.17
C GLU A 94 -22.13 0.25 25.97
N LYS A 95 -22.42 -0.95 25.43
CA LYS A 95 -21.78 -1.46 24.21
C LYS A 95 -21.95 -0.51 23.04
N ALA A 96 -23.17 0.00 22.82
CA ALA A 96 -23.44 0.95 21.75
C ALA A 96 -22.65 2.26 21.93
N SER A 97 -22.60 2.77 23.17
CA SER A 97 -21.92 4.02 23.52
C SER A 97 -20.40 3.93 23.31
N ILE A 98 -19.75 2.90 23.87
CA ILE A 98 -18.31 2.67 23.71
C ILE A 98 -17.95 2.43 22.24
N SER A 99 -18.77 1.67 21.51
CA SER A 99 -18.52 1.39 20.09
C SER A 99 -18.63 2.65 19.23
N PHE A 100 -19.59 3.53 19.53
CA PHE A 100 -19.73 4.82 18.87
C PHE A 100 -18.55 5.76 19.15
N GLU A 101 -18.08 5.80 20.41
CA GLU A 101 -16.91 6.58 20.77
C GLU A 101 -15.66 6.09 20.02
N ALA A 102 -15.43 4.77 20.00
CA ALA A 102 -14.33 4.16 19.26
C ALA A 102 -14.39 4.51 17.76
N LEU A 103 -15.57 4.44 17.14
CA LEU A 103 -15.77 4.80 15.73
C LEU A 103 -15.46 6.29 15.48
N THR A 104 -15.85 7.16 16.40
CA THR A 104 -15.56 8.60 16.31
C THR A 104 -14.05 8.86 16.33
N GLN A 105 -13.29 8.13 17.15
CA GLN A 105 -11.82 8.22 17.16
C GLN A 105 -11.21 7.78 15.83
N VAL A 106 -11.70 6.68 15.25
CA VAL A 106 -11.26 6.21 13.93
C VAL A 106 -11.57 7.25 12.86
N ARG A 107 -12.80 7.79 12.83
CA ARG A 107 -13.20 8.86 11.91
C ARG A 107 -12.24 10.05 11.99
N ASN A 108 -11.97 10.55 13.19
CA ASN A 108 -11.09 11.70 13.40
C ASN A 108 -9.66 11.39 12.90
N ARG A 109 -9.17 10.17 13.14
CA ARG A 109 -7.84 9.75 12.67
C ARG A 109 -7.75 9.70 11.15
N VAL A 110 -8.80 9.26 10.47
CA VAL A 110 -8.87 9.20 9.00
C VAL A 110 -8.90 10.60 8.39
N VAL A 111 -9.74 11.48 8.94
CA VAL A 111 -9.82 12.88 8.49
C VAL A 111 -8.47 13.54 8.65
N LYS A 112 -7.83 13.37 9.81
CA LYS A 112 -6.48 13.90 10.05
C LYS A 112 -5.45 13.35 9.07
N ALA A 113 -5.45 12.04 8.80
CA ALA A 113 -4.52 11.44 7.85
C ALA A 113 -4.70 12.00 6.42
N TYR A 114 -5.95 12.27 6.02
CA TYR A 114 -6.24 12.94 4.75
C TYR A 114 -5.73 14.38 4.73
N GLU A 115 -5.99 15.15 5.80
CA GLU A 115 -5.47 16.51 5.96
C GLU A 115 -3.93 16.54 5.95
N ASP A 116 -3.26 15.61 6.62
CA ASP A 116 -1.81 15.50 6.68
C ASP A 116 -1.21 15.26 5.29
N ILE A 117 -1.84 14.40 4.45
CA ILE A 117 -1.42 14.17 3.06
C ILE A 117 -1.62 15.43 2.21
N MET A 118 -2.73 16.14 2.40
CA MET A 118 -3.03 17.36 1.64
C MET A 118 -2.08 18.52 1.97
N ASN A 119 -1.60 18.58 3.21
CA ASN A 119 -0.69 19.62 3.68
C ASN A 119 0.80 19.25 3.51
N MET A 120 1.11 18.07 2.99
CA MET A 120 2.49 17.68 2.70
C MET A 120 3.03 18.54 1.54
N PRO A 121 4.16 19.24 1.71
CA PRO A 121 4.80 19.94 0.59
C PRO A 121 5.24 18.91 -0.46
N VAL A 122 4.84 19.14 -1.71
CA VAL A 122 5.37 18.40 -2.88
C VAL A 122 6.80 18.80 -3.20
#